data_AF-A0A015UEY9-F1
#
_entry.id   AF-A0A015UEY9-F1
#
_cell.length_a   1.000
_cell.length_b   1.000
_cell.length_c   1.000
_cell.angle_alpha   90.00
_cell.angle_beta   90.00
_cell.angle_gamma   90.00
#
_symmetry.space_group_name_H-M   'P 1'
#
loop_
_entity.id
_entity.type
_entity.pdbx_description
1 polymer ?
#
loop_
_entity_poly.entity_id
_entity_poly.type
_entity_poly.pdbx_seq_one_letter_code
_entity_poly.pdbx_strand_id
1 'polypeptide(L)'
;MKQFVLFFISLFLLGVGARSQEMYQKKVFISSRGDSLNYRLLRPEVEKTGLQYPLVLFLHGAGERGSDNEKQLTHGGQMFLNPVNREKYPAFVLVPQCPEKDYWAYTSRPSSFIPSEMPAGQEITPVLRAVKELLDTYLDLPQVDRNRIYVVGLSMGGMATYDLAVRFPDTFAAAVPICGTVNPVRLADAANVRFRIFHGDADNVVPVEGSREAYRALKNLGAEVEYIEFPGCNHGSWNPAFNYPGFMEWIFAQRKR
;
A
#
# COMPACT_ATOMS: atom_id res chain seq x y z
N MET A 1 -27.04 -4.61 60.41
CA MET A 1 -26.26 -5.07 59.23
C MET A 1 -26.36 -4.01 58.14
N LYS A 2 -25.25 -3.34 57.81
CA LYS A 2 -25.19 -2.30 56.77
C LYS A 2 -25.00 -2.98 55.41
N GLN A 3 -25.91 -2.76 54.46
CA GLN A 3 -25.75 -3.20 53.07
C GLN A 3 -24.81 -2.21 52.35
N PHE A 4 -23.69 -2.72 51.84
CA PHE A 4 -22.80 -1.98 50.95
C PHE A 4 -23.40 -1.97 49.53
N VAL A 5 -23.62 -0.77 48.99
CA VAL A 5 -23.92 -0.57 47.57
C VAL A 5 -22.59 -0.49 46.82
N LEU A 6 -22.28 -1.49 45.98
CA LEU A 6 -21.15 -1.44 45.05
C LEU A 6 -21.55 -0.62 43.82
N PHE A 7 -20.90 0.51 43.62
CA PHE A 7 -20.99 1.29 42.38
C PHE A 7 -20.05 0.68 41.34
N PHE A 8 -20.60 0.07 40.30
CA PHE A 8 -19.82 -0.32 39.11
C PHE A 8 -19.63 0.92 38.24
N ILE A 9 -18.42 1.50 38.27
CA ILE A 9 -18.00 2.49 37.29
C ILE A 9 -17.57 1.74 36.03
N SER A 10 -18.45 1.73 35.04
CA SER A 10 -18.15 1.32 33.67
C SER A 10 -17.18 2.33 33.06
N LEU A 11 -15.92 1.94 32.91
CA LEU A 11 -14.92 2.70 32.16
C LEU A 11 -15.21 2.52 30.67
N PHE A 12 -15.93 3.46 30.06
CA PHE A 12 -16.09 3.54 28.62
C PHE A 12 -14.72 3.90 28.00
N LEU A 13 -13.97 2.89 27.54
CA LEU A 13 -12.88 3.06 26.58
C LEU A 13 -13.51 3.38 25.21
N LEU A 14 -13.92 4.63 25.02
CA LEU A 14 -14.33 5.15 23.72
C LEU A 14 -13.12 5.15 22.79
N GLY A 15 -13.23 4.36 21.72
CA GLY A 15 -12.17 4.05 20.78
C GLY A 15 -11.56 5.27 20.10
N VAL A 16 -10.25 5.40 20.24
CA VAL A 16 -9.42 6.33 19.45
C VAL A 16 -9.47 5.99 17.95
N GLY A 17 -9.85 4.76 17.59
CA GLY A 17 -9.94 4.32 16.19
C GLY A 17 -11.02 5.04 15.37
N ALA A 18 -12.19 5.34 15.94
CA ALA A 18 -13.32 5.89 15.18
C ALA A 18 -13.10 7.34 14.72
N ARG A 19 -12.44 8.18 15.54
CA ARG A 19 -12.14 9.58 15.19
C ARG A 19 -11.08 9.74 14.10
N SER A 20 -10.20 8.76 13.94
CA SER A 20 -9.08 8.84 12.97
C SER A 20 -9.54 8.68 11.52
N GLN A 21 -10.59 7.89 11.25
CA GLN A 21 -11.08 7.65 9.88
C GLN A 21 -11.80 8.86 9.27
N GLU A 22 -12.24 9.83 10.08
CA GLU A 22 -12.94 11.04 9.60
C GLU A 22 -12.07 11.92 8.68
N MET A 23 -10.74 11.89 8.83
CA MET A 23 -9.82 12.68 7.98
C MET A 23 -9.70 12.13 6.56
N TYR A 24 -9.90 10.82 6.39
CA TYR A 24 -9.93 10.21 5.06
C TYR A 24 -11.29 10.45 4.41
N GLN A 25 -11.33 11.16 3.29
CA GLN A 25 -12.56 11.35 2.53
C GLN A 25 -13.01 10.01 1.94
N LYS A 26 -14.25 9.60 2.21
CA LYS A 26 -14.88 8.45 1.56
C LYS A 26 -15.31 8.83 0.14
N LYS A 27 -14.78 8.14 -0.88
CA LYS A 27 -15.07 8.43 -2.28
C LYS A 27 -15.32 7.17 -3.09
N VAL A 28 -15.96 7.35 -4.25
CA VAL A 28 -16.18 6.31 -5.27
C VAL A 28 -15.64 6.86 -6.59
N PHE A 29 -14.88 6.03 -7.29
CA PHE A 29 -14.42 6.29 -8.65
C PHE A 29 -15.21 5.43 -9.62
N ILE A 30 -15.58 5.98 -10.78
CA ILE A 30 -16.21 5.23 -11.86
C ILE A 30 -15.18 5.17 -13.00
N SER A 31 -14.75 3.96 -13.33
CA SER A 31 -13.78 3.73 -14.41
C SER A 31 -14.37 4.05 -15.78
N SER A 32 -13.50 4.15 -16.78
CA SER A 32 -13.87 4.29 -18.19
C SER A 32 -14.80 3.17 -18.70
N ARG A 33 -14.85 2.02 -18.01
CA ARG A 33 -15.69 0.86 -18.31
C ARG A 33 -17.00 0.82 -17.51
N GLY A 34 -17.24 1.79 -16.64
CA GLY A 34 -18.41 1.86 -15.78
C GLY A 34 -18.30 1.08 -14.47
N ASP A 35 -17.17 0.39 -14.20
CA ASP A 35 -16.93 -0.28 -12.92
C ASP A 35 -16.70 0.74 -11.81
N SER A 36 -17.31 0.52 -10.65
CA SER A 36 -17.15 1.36 -9.46
C SER A 36 -16.01 0.86 -8.56
N LEU A 37 -15.17 1.78 -8.09
CA LEU A 37 -14.09 1.52 -7.14
C LEU A 37 -14.23 2.42 -5.91
N ASN A 38 -14.51 1.81 -4.76
CA ASN A 38 -14.46 2.50 -3.47
C ASN A 38 -13.01 2.89 -3.15
N TYR A 39 -12.79 4.10 -2.66
CA TYR A 39 -11.48 4.51 -2.17
C TYR A 39 -11.56 5.57 -1.07
N ARG A 40 -10.48 5.66 -0.28
CA ARG A 40 -10.23 6.75 0.65
C ARG A 40 -9.19 7.70 0.10
N LEU A 41 -9.46 8.99 0.28
CA LEU A 41 -8.53 10.05 -0.06
C LEU A 41 -8.10 10.79 1.20
N LEU A 42 -6.81 10.87 1.42
CA LEU A 42 -6.19 11.86 2.29
C LEU A 42 -5.59 12.97 1.44
N ARG A 43 -5.82 14.22 1.83
CA ARG A 43 -5.17 15.38 1.21
C ARG A 43 -4.12 15.95 2.17
N PRO A 44 -3.12 16.71 1.67
CA PRO A 44 -2.31 17.57 2.53
C PRO A 44 -3.22 18.42 3.44
N GLU A 45 -2.82 18.66 4.69
CA GLU A 45 -3.63 19.47 5.63
C GLU A 45 -3.86 20.88 5.10
N VAL A 46 -2.82 21.46 4.48
CA VAL A 46 -2.85 22.77 3.86
C VAL A 46 -2.20 22.68 2.49
N GLU A 47 -3.03 22.78 1.45
CA GLU A 47 -2.58 22.94 0.08
C GLU A 47 -2.27 24.42 -0.18
N LYS A 48 -1.00 24.74 -0.32
CA LYS A 48 -0.53 26.10 -0.61
C LYS A 48 -0.54 26.32 -2.12
N THR A 49 -1.11 27.45 -2.54
CA THR A 49 -1.13 27.85 -3.95
C THR A 49 0.28 27.85 -4.55
N GLY A 50 0.42 27.22 -5.72
CA GLY A 50 1.69 27.14 -6.45
C GLY A 50 2.65 26.04 -5.97
N LEU A 51 2.32 25.27 -4.94
CA LEU A 51 3.11 24.09 -4.53
C LEU A 51 2.54 22.79 -5.07
N GLN A 52 3.44 21.85 -5.33
CA GLN A 52 3.12 20.48 -5.72
C GLN A 52 3.49 19.49 -4.62
N TYR A 53 2.67 18.47 -4.45
CA TYR A 53 2.75 17.49 -3.37
C TYR A 53 2.94 16.08 -3.94
N PRO A 54 3.67 15.20 -3.24
CA PRO A 54 3.72 13.78 -3.56
C PRO A 54 2.35 13.12 -3.54
N LEU A 55 2.24 11.98 -4.20
CA LEU A 55 1.09 11.11 -4.13
C LEU A 55 1.51 9.70 -3.75
N VAL A 56 0.86 9.15 -2.72
CA VAL A 56 1.02 7.76 -2.28
C VAL A 56 -0.21 6.95 -2.67
N LEU A 57 -0.03 5.88 -3.44
CA LEU A 57 -1.03 4.84 -3.64
C LEU A 57 -0.77 3.72 -2.63
N PHE A 58 -1.74 3.44 -1.76
CA PHE A 58 -1.63 2.38 -0.75
C PHE A 58 -2.60 1.22 -1.05
N LEU A 59 -2.07 0.01 -1.18
CA LEU A 59 -2.82 -1.19 -1.53
C LEU A 59 -2.88 -2.16 -0.35
N HIS A 60 -4.10 -2.40 0.14
CA HIS A 60 -4.35 -3.29 1.28
C HIS A 60 -4.20 -4.78 0.94
N GLY A 61 -4.24 -5.65 1.95
CA GLY A 61 -4.14 -7.10 1.82
C GLY A 61 -5.49 -7.77 1.52
N ALA A 62 -5.49 -9.11 1.40
CA ALA A 62 -6.71 -9.83 1.01
C ALA A 62 -7.84 -9.76 2.05
N GLY A 63 -7.52 -9.49 3.32
CA GLY A 63 -8.48 -9.40 4.43
C GLY A 63 -9.35 -8.16 4.40
N GLU A 64 -8.88 -7.08 3.76
CA GLU A 64 -9.56 -5.79 3.74
C GLU A 64 -10.45 -5.60 2.49
N ARG A 65 -10.53 -6.62 1.63
CA ARG A 65 -11.45 -6.64 0.49
C ARG A 65 -12.89 -6.48 0.96
N GLY A 66 -13.72 -5.83 0.14
CA GLY A 66 -15.12 -5.59 0.47
C GLY A 66 -15.71 -4.40 -0.27
N SER A 67 -16.79 -3.87 0.30
CA SER A 67 -17.56 -2.75 -0.26
C SER A 67 -17.94 -1.69 0.78
N ASP A 68 -17.45 -1.80 2.02
CA ASP A 68 -17.80 -0.88 3.12
C ASP A 68 -17.07 0.48 3.03
N ASN A 69 -16.01 0.54 2.23
CA ASN A 69 -15.11 1.67 2.09
C ASN A 69 -14.49 2.10 3.44
N GLU A 70 -14.24 1.12 4.32
CA GLU A 70 -13.58 1.31 5.61
C GLU A 70 -12.43 0.31 5.84
N LYS A 71 -12.63 -0.98 5.53
CA LYS A 71 -11.66 -2.03 5.86
C LYS A 71 -10.28 -1.78 5.28
N GLN A 72 -10.15 -1.10 4.13
CA GLN A 72 -8.84 -0.80 3.53
C GLN A 72 -7.92 0.05 4.41
N LEU A 73 -8.46 0.71 5.44
CA LEU A 73 -7.68 1.49 6.41
C LEU A 73 -7.23 0.68 7.65
N THR A 74 -7.60 -0.60 7.76
CA THR A 74 -7.32 -1.45 8.93
C THR A 74 -5.81 -1.54 9.20
N HIS A 75 -5.01 -1.69 8.14
CA HIS A 75 -3.56 -1.75 8.23
C HIS A 75 -2.94 -0.57 7.46
N GLY A 76 -2.01 0.14 8.08
CA GLY A 76 -1.30 1.27 7.47
C GLY A 76 -2.07 2.59 7.44
N GLY A 77 -3.41 2.59 7.56
CA GLY A 77 -4.22 3.81 7.55
C GLY A 77 -3.80 4.85 8.59
N GLN A 78 -3.44 4.42 9.81
CA GLN A 78 -2.99 5.33 10.88
C GLN A 78 -1.64 6.00 10.60
N MET A 79 -0.78 5.39 9.77
CA MET A 79 0.58 5.87 9.54
C MET A 79 0.59 7.28 8.93
N PHE A 80 -0.32 7.55 7.99
CA PHE A 80 -0.46 8.85 7.33
C PHE A 80 -1.31 9.85 8.13
N LEU A 81 -1.92 9.43 9.23
CA LEU A 81 -2.69 10.29 10.13
C LEU A 81 -1.86 10.83 11.30
N ASN A 82 -0.67 10.26 11.53
CA ASN A 82 0.25 10.78 12.54
C ASN A 82 0.55 12.27 12.26
N PRO A 83 0.29 13.20 13.19
CA PRO A 83 0.47 14.64 12.96
C PRO A 83 1.88 15.03 12.51
N VAL A 84 2.92 14.38 13.08
CA VAL A 84 4.32 14.63 12.69
C VAL A 84 4.55 14.22 11.24
N ASN A 85 3.96 13.11 10.80
CA ASN A 85 4.05 12.67 9.41
C ASN A 85 3.25 13.60 8.47
N ARG A 86 2.07 14.07 8.89
CA ARG A 86 1.24 14.99 8.11
C ARG A 86 1.93 16.33 7.86
N GLU A 87 2.61 16.84 8.88
CA GLU A 87 3.37 18.09 8.79
C GLU A 87 4.65 17.93 7.97
N LYS A 88 5.45 16.88 8.25
CA LYS A 88 6.76 16.68 7.61
C LYS A 88 6.64 16.17 6.17
N TYR A 89 5.61 15.39 5.86
CA TYR A 89 5.41 14.72 4.57
C TYR A 89 4.01 14.96 4.02
N PRO A 90 3.63 16.23 3.74
CA PRO A 90 2.32 16.54 3.20
C PRO A 90 2.14 15.90 1.82
N ALA A 91 1.10 15.09 1.65
CA ALA A 91 0.89 14.28 0.45
C ALA A 91 -0.59 14.02 0.18
N PHE A 92 -0.90 13.70 -1.07
CA PHE A 92 -2.11 12.97 -1.39
C PHE A 92 -1.91 11.49 -1.06
N VAL A 93 -2.89 10.84 -0.44
CA VAL A 93 -2.87 9.39 -0.19
C VAL A 93 -4.16 8.78 -0.72
N LEU A 94 -4.03 7.89 -1.70
CA LEU A 94 -5.13 7.13 -2.27
C LEU A 94 -5.11 5.72 -1.70
N VAL A 95 -6.23 5.30 -1.10
CA VAL A 95 -6.40 3.96 -0.54
C VAL A 95 -7.65 3.31 -1.14
N PRO A 96 -7.55 2.71 -2.34
CA PRO A 96 -8.66 2.00 -2.96
C PRO A 96 -9.01 0.72 -2.18
N GLN A 97 -10.26 0.29 -2.25
CA GLN A 97 -10.73 -0.98 -1.71
C GLN A 97 -11.01 -1.96 -2.85
N CYS A 98 -10.30 -3.09 -2.85
CA CYS A 98 -10.55 -4.17 -3.78
C CYS A 98 -11.90 -4.83 -3.43
N PRO A 99 -12.78 -5.05 -4.42
CA PRO A 99 -14.02 -5.80 -4.20
C PRO A 99 -13.77 -7.20 -3.64
N GLU A 100 -14.75 -7.73 -2.91
CA GLU A 100 -14.64 -9.00 -2.17
C GLU A 100 -14.24 -10.20 -3.05
N LYS A 101 -14.79 -10.25 -4.27
CA LYS A 101 -14.59 -11.37 -5.22
C LYS A 101 -13.34 -11.20 -6.08
N ASP A 102 -12.72 -10.03 -6.06
CA ASP A 102 -11.58 -9.71 -6.90
C ASP A 102 -10.26 -9.93 -6.14
N TYR A 103 -9.17 -9.80 -6.90
CA TYR A 103 -7.81 -9.77 -6.40
C TYR A 103 -7.06 -8.69 -7.19
N TRP A 104 -6.15 -7.95 -6.55
CA TRP A 104 -5.52 -6.79 -7.19
C TRP A 104 -4.80 -7.17 -8.49
N ALA A 105 -3.63 -7.79 -8.37
CA ALA A 105 -2.75 -8.04 -9.49
C ALA A 105 -3.24 -9.16 -10.42
N TYR A 106 -3.98 -10.13 -9.86
CA TYR A 106 -4.36 -11.40 -10.49
C TYR A 106 -5.87 -11.56 -10.59
N THR A 107 -6.36 -12.36 -11.53
CA THR A 107 -7.81 -12.59 -11.70
C THR A 107 -8.45 -13.29 -10.49
N SER A 108 -7.64 -14.00 -9.70
CA SER A 108 -8.02 -14.61 -8.44
C SER A 108 -6.77 -14.77 -7.56
N ARG A 109 -6.96 -15.21 -6.31
CA ARG A 109 -5.82 -15.55 -5.43
C ARG A 109 -4.97 -16.64 -6.12
N PRO A 110 -3.65 -16.42 -6.31
CA PRO A 110 -2.75 -17.45 -6.85
C PRO A 110 -2.85 -18.76 -6.07
N SER A 111 -2.77 -19.89 -6.78
CA SER A 111 -2.76 -21.24 -6.18
C SER A 111 -1.48 -21.54 -5.41
N SER A 112 -0.39 -20.86 -5.75
CA SER A 112 0.90 -20.93 -5.08
C SER A 112 1.49 -19.53 -4.91
N PHE A 113 2.29 -19.36 -3.86
CA PHE A 113 3.09 -18.17 -3.61
C PHE A 113 4.59 -18.41 -3.77
N ILE A 114 4.97 -19.62 -4.23
CA ILE A 114 6.35 -19.92 -4.63
C ILE A 114 6.70 -19.05 -5.84
N PRO A 115 7.83 -18.32 -5.84
CA PRO A 115 8.08 -17.27 -6.84
C PRO A 115 8.07 -17.78 -8.28
N SER A 116 8.65 -18.95 -8.55
CA SER A 116 8.67 -19.57 -9.89
C SER A 116 7.29 -20.05 -10.36
N GLU A 117 6.34 -20.25 -9.44
CA GLU A 117 4.97 -20.72 -9.73
C GLU A 117 3.96 -19.57 -9.79
N MET A 118 4.34 -18.37 -9.35
CA MET A 118 3.54 -17.17 -9.55
C MET A 118 3.34 -16.92 -11.06
N PRO A 119 2.17 -16.42 -11.49
CA PRO A 119 1.95 -16.14 -12.91
C PRO A 119 3.00 -15.17 -13.47
N ALA A 120 3.72 -15.63 -14.51
CA ALA A 120 4.78 -14.88 -15.18
C ALA A 120 4.24 -13.74 -16.07
N GLY A 121 2.95 -13.75 -16.39
CA GLY A 121 2.31 -12.72 -17.19
C GLY A 121 0.81 -12.94 -17.27
N GLN A 122 0.06 -11.84 -17.28
CA GLN A 122 -1.38 -11.82 -17.52
C GLN A 122 -1.82 -10.41 -17.89
N GLU A 123 -3.01 -10.30 -18.47
CA GLU A 123 -3.67 -9.01 -18.67
C GLU A 123 -3.91 -8.28 -17.35
N ILE A 124 -3.82 -6.95 -17.37
CA ILE A 124 -4.18 -6.16 -16.19
C ILE A 124 -5.66 -6.40 -15.84
N THR A 125 -5.92 -6.73 -14.58
CA THR A 125 -7.27 -7.02 -14.07
C THR A 125 -8.16 -5.78 -14.18
N PRO A 126 -9.50 -5.94 -14.26
CA PRO A 126 -10.41 -4.80 -14.25
C PRO A 126 -10.21 -3.90 -13.03
N VAL A 127 -10.07 -4.49 -11.83
CA VAL A 127 -9.86 -3.73 -10.59
C VAL A 127 -8.54 -2.95 -10.59
N LEU A 128 -7.42 -3.55 -11.02
CA LEU A 128 -6.14 -2.85 -11.05
C LEU A 128 -6.08 -1.78 -12.14
N ARG A 129 -6.79 -2.00 -13.25
CA ARG A 129 -7.00 -0.97 -14.28
C ARG A 129 -7.77 0.21 -13.70
N ALA A 130 -8.87 -0.03 -12.98
CA ALA A 130 -9.62 1.03 -12.30
C ALA A 130 -8.76 1.78 -11.26
N VAL A 131 -7.87 1.08 -10.54
CA VAL A 131 -6.88 1.72 -9.64
C VAL A 131 -5.92 2.62 -10.42
N LYS A 132 -5.41 2.16 -11.57
CA LYS A 132 -4.51 2.97 -12.41
C LYS A 132 -5.23 4.18 -13.01
N GLU A 133 -6.46 4.02 -13.49
CA GLU A 133 -7.28 5.13 -14.00
C GLU A 133 -7.58 6.14 -12.88
N LEU A 134 -7.93 5.68 -11.68
CA LEU A 134 -8.07 6.53 -10.50
C LEU A 134 -6.78 7.31 -10.25
N LEU A 135 -5.62 6.64 -10.22
CA LEU A 135 -4.33 7.29 -10.03
C LEU A 135 -4.11 8.38 -11.10
N ASP A 136 -4.37 8.07 -12.37
CA ASP A 136 -4.20 9.01 -13.48
C ASP A 136 -5.02 10.29 -13.31
N THR A 137 -6.25 10.21 -12.81
CA THR A 137 -7.05 11.42 -12.53
C THR A 137 -6.40 12.37 -11.53
N TYR A 138 -5.60 11.85 -10.59
CA TYR A 138 -4.85 12.69 -9.66
C TYR A 138 -3.51 13.14 -10.24
N LEU A 139 -2.87 12.35 -11.11
CA LEU A 139 -1.65 12.76 -11.80
C LEU A 139 -1.85 13.95 -12.75
N ASP A 140 -3.10 14.20 -13.17
CA ASP A 140 -3.49 15.35 -13.99
C ASP A 140 -3.79 16.61 -13.16
N LEU A 141 -3.81 16.51 -11.83
CA LEU A 141 -3.98 17.68 -10.96
C LEU A 141 -2.69 18.53 -10.92
N PRO A 142 -2.77 19.85 -11.08
CA PRO A 142 -1.59 20.72 -11.04
C PRO A 142 -0.89 20.71 -9.68
N GLN A 143 -1.58 20.30 -8.61
CA GLN A 143 -1.06 20.15 -7.25
C GLN A 143 -0.24 18.87 -7.03
N VAL A 144 -0.24 17.91 -7.96
CA VAL A 144 0.50 16.65 -7.80
C VAL A 144 1.86 16.73 -8.47
N ASP A 145 2.92 16.45 -7.70
CA ASP A 145 4.28 16.34 -8.21
C ASP A 145 4.45 14.97 -8.87
N ARG A 146 4.37 14.94 -10.21
CA ARG A 146 4.51 13.72 -11.02
C ARG A 146 5.87 13.03 -10.88
N ASN A 147 6.87 13.66 -10.27
CA ASN A 147 8.17 13.07 -9.97
C ASN A 147 8.22 12.39 -8.60
N ARG A 148 7.18 12.51 -7.78
CA ARG A 148 7.09 11.95 -6.42
C ARG A 148 5.82 11.13 -6.24
N ILE A 149 5.66 10.11 -7.08
CA ILE A 149 4.56 9.16 -7.01
C ILE A 149 5.10 7.86 -6.41
N TYR A 150 4.42 7.37 -5.37
CA TYR A 150 4.86 6.22 -4.60
C TYR A 150 3.75 5.17 -4.56
N VAL A 151 4.13 3.90 -4.56
CA VAL A 151 3.20 2.79 -4.32
C VAL A 151 3.67 1.97 -3.13
N VAL A 152 2.76 1.71 -2.20
CA VAL A 152 3.00 0.91 -0.99
C VAL A 152 1.92 -0.15 -0.92
N GLY A 153 2.24 -1.37 -0.54
CA GLY A 153 1.20 -2.38 -0.35
C GLY A 153 1.65 -3.58 0.45
N LEU A 154 0.69 -4.24 1.09
CA LEU A 154 0.92 -5.40 1.97
C LEU A 154 0.25 -6.67 1.45
N SER A 155 0.91 -7.82 1.58
CA SER A 155 0.35 -9.13 1.18
C SER A 155 -0.12 -9.12 -0.29
N MET A 156 -1.42 -9.31 -0.56
CA MET A 156 -2.05 -9.09 -1.87
C MET A 156 -1.69 -7.74 -2.50
N GLY A 157 -1.67 -6.66 -1.71
CA GLY A 157 -1.24 -5.33 -2.13
C GLY A 157 0.26 -5.24 -2.39
N GLY A 158 1.08 -6.04 -1.71
CA GLY A 158 2.52 -6.15 -2.00
C GLY A 158 2.77 -6.78 -3.37
N MET A 159 1.99 -7.80 -3.74
CA MET A 159 2.04 -8.38 -5.10
C MET A 159 1.63 -7.35 -6.16
N ALA A 160 0.59 -6.56 -5.89
CA ALA A 160 0.13 -5.49 -6.77
C ALA A 160 1.10 -4.31 -6.87
N THR A 161 1.88 -4.07 -5.81
CA THR A 161 2.96 -3.07 -5.81
C THR A 161 4.02 -3.45 -6.83
N TYR A 162 4.45 -4.72 -6.88
CA TYR A 162 5.35 -5.20 -7.94
C TYR A 162 4.70 -5.11 -9.32
N ASP A 163 3.44 -5.54 -9.45
CA ASP A 163 2.72 -5.55 -10.73
C ASP A 163 2.60 -4.14 -11.35
N LEU A 164 2.22 -3.14 -10.55
CA LEU A 164 2.13 -1.75 -10.99
C LEU A 164 3.50 -1.15 -11.34
N ALA A 165 4.53 -1.42 -10.54
CA ALA A 165 5.87 -0.91 -10.80
C ALA A 165 6.45 -1.47 -12.11
N VAL A 166 6.17 -2.74 -12.44
CA VAL A 166 6.59 -3.37 -13.69
C VAL A 166 5.78 -2.87 -14.89
N ARG A 167 4.46 -2.74 -14.76
CA ARG A 167 3.60 -2.32 -15.89
C ARG A 167 3.73 -0.85 -16.22
N PHE A 168 4.05 -0.02 -15.23
CA PHE A 168 4.09 1.43 -15.36
C PHE A 168 5.39 1.99 -14.74
N PRO A 169 6.57 1.57 -15.21
CA PRO A 169 7.85 1.90 -14.58
C PRO A 169 8.14 3.41 -14.57
N ASP A 170 7.59 4.17 -15.52
CA ASP A 170 7.74 5.63 -15.59
C ASP A 170 6.77 6.41 -14.69
N THR A 171 5.83 5.71 -14.04
CA THR A 171 4.86 6.33 -13.14
C THR A 171 5.44 6.53 -11.75
N PHE A 172 6.14 5.54 -11.21
CA PHE A 172 6.52 5.51 -9.79
C PHE A 172 7.98 5.89 -9.56
N ALA A 173 8.22 6.80 -8.63
CA ALA A 173 9.55 7.11 -8.11
C ALA A 173 10.06 6.00 -7.17
N ALA A 174 9.14 5.38 -6.41
CA ALA A 174 9.46 4.30 -5.50
C ALA A 174 8.29 3.35 -5.25
N ALA A 175 8.63 2.10 -4.92
CA ALA A 175 7.70 1.03 -4.61
C ALA A 175 8.11 0.33 -3.30
N VAL A 176 7.14 0.11 -2.41
CA VAL A 176 7.33 -0.54 -1.10
C VAL A 176 6.40 -1.74 -0.96
N PRO A 177 6.78 -2.91 -1.51
CA PRO A 177 6.07 -4.15 -1.29
C PRO A 177 6.41 -4.73 0.08
N ILE A 178 5.39 -5.04 0.86
CA ILE A 178 5.48 -5.65 2.20
C ILE A 178 4.82 -7.02 2.14
N CYS A 179 5.54 -8.06 2.57
CA CYS A 179 5.11 -9.47 2.53
C CYS A 179 4.39 -9.91 1.23
N GLY A 180 4.84 -9.37 0.10
CA GLY A 180 4.38 -9.75 -1.23
C GLY A 180 5.31 -10.75 -1.90
N THR A 181 4.87 -11.29 -3.03
CA THR A 181 5.66 -12.14 -3.93
C THR A 181 5.33 -11.80 -5.39
N VAL A 182 6.23 -12.13 -6.29
CA VAL A 182 6.09 -11.92 -7.73
C VAL A 182 6.94 -12.96 -8.45
N ASN A 183 6.56 -13.34 -9.65
CA ASN A 183 7.46 -14.13 -10.48
C ASN A 183 8.67 -13.26 -10.88
N PRO A 184 9.92 -13.62 -10.53
CA PRO A 184 11.08 -12.77 -10.75
C PRO A 184 11.29 -12.35 -12.22
N VAL A 185 10.85 -13.18 -13.17
CA VAL A 185 10.96 -12.86 -14.62
C VAL A 185 10.19 -11.59 -15.00
N ARG A 186 9.17 -11.22 -14.22
CA ARG A 186 8.37 -10.01 -14.45
C ARG A 186 9.13 -8.74 -14.12
N LEU A 187 10.18 -8.80 -13.31
CA LEU A 187 10.87 -7.61 -12.81
C LEU A 187 11.82 -6.98 -13.83
N ALA A 188 11.96 -7.56 -15.04
CA ALA A 188 12.87 -7.10 -16.09
C ALA A 188 12.75 -5.60 -16.41
N ASP A 189 11.53 -5.05 -16.38
CA ASP A 189 11.26 -3.65 -16.72
C ASP A 189 11.21 -2.71 -15.50
N ALA A 190 11.51 -3.21 -14.30
CA ALA A 190 11.37 -2.43 -13.06
C ALA A 190 12.62 -1.63 -12.66
N ALA A 191 13.70 -1.64 -13.46
CA ALA A 191 15.00 -1.08 -13.08
C ALA A 191 15.01 0.43 -12.78
N ASN A 192 14.02 1.18 -13.31
CA ASN A 192 13.88 2.62 -13.09
C ASN A 192 13.17 2.98 -11.78
N VAL A 193 12.51 2.01 -11.13
CA VAL A 193 11.79 2.21 -9.87
C VAL A 193 12.70 1.84 -8.70
N ARG A 194 12.68 2.66 -7.65
CA ARG A 194 13.41 2.36 -6.40
C ARG A 194 12.56 1.48 -5.50
N PHE A 195 13.14 0.40 -4.98
CA PHE A 195 12.41 -0.56 -4.14
C PHE A 195 12.92 -0.57 -2.72
N ARG A 196 12.00 -0.64 -1.76
CA ARG A 196 12.31 -1.05 -0.39
C ARG A 196 11.34 -2.16 0.01
N ILE A 197 11.87 -3.36 0.10
CA ILE A 197 11.10 -4.59 0.31
C ILE A 197 11.15 -4.94 1.80
N PHE A 198 9.99 -5.26 2.38
CA PHE A 198 9.89 -5.71 3.78
C PHE A 198 9.25 -7.09 3.85
N HIS A 199 9.77 -7.97 4.72
CA HIS A 199 9.17 -9.29 4.96
C HIS A 199 9.53 -9.82 6.36
N GLY A 200 8.69 -10.69 6.91
CA GLY A 200 9.06 -11.52 8.07
C GLY A 200 9.60 -12.88 7.66
N ASP A 201 10.64 -13.39 8.31
CA ASP A 201 11.25 -14.68 7.96
C ASP A 201 10.39 -15.90 8.32
N ALA A 202 9.43 -15.73 9.23
CA ALA A 202 8.49 -16.74 9.70
C ALA A 202 7.10 -16.59 9.06
N ASP A 203 6.98 -15.84 7.96
CA ASP A 203 5.71 -15.71 7.22
C ASP A 203 5.19 -17.07 6.75
N ASN A 204 4.06 -17.48 7.31
CA ASN A 204 3.41 -18.75 7.07
C ASN A 204 2.28 -18.67 6.02
N VAL A 205 2.07 -17.51 5.41
CA VAL A 205 1.05 -17.28 4.37
C VAL A 205 1.71 -17.03 3.03
N VAL A 206 2.65 -16.08 2.95
CA VAL A 206 3.44 -15.79 1.74
C VAL A 206 4.89 -16.07 2.09
N PRO A 207 5.53 -17.12 1.53
CA PRO A 207 6.89 -17.46 1.90
C PRO A 207 7.87 -16.30 1.66
N VAL A 208 8.75 -16.05 2.65
CA VAL A 208 9.78 -15.00 2.60
C VAL A 208 10.66 -15.06 1.35
N GLU A 209 10.82 -16.26 0.79
CA GLU A 209 11.59 -16.49 -0.44
C GLU A 209 11.09 -15.64 -1.61
N GLY A 210 9.80 -15.27 -1.65
CA GLY A 210 9.28 -14.35 -2.66
C GLY A 210 9.87 -12.95 -2.62
N SER A 211 10.20 -12.43 -1.44
CA SER A 211 10.91 -11.16 -1.34
C SER A 211 12.42 -11.29 -1.54
N ARG A 212 13.02 -12.42 -1.11
CA ARG A 212 14.44 -12.70 -1.37
C ARG A 212 14.73 -12.83 -2.86
N GLU A 213 13.92 -13.56 -3.60
CA GLU A 213 14.05 -13.72 -5.05
C GLU A 213 13.77 -12.41 -5.80
N ALA A 214 12.75 -11.65 -5.40
CA ALA A 214 12.49 -10.33 -5.98
C ALA A 214 13.67 -9.37 -5.75
N TYR A 215 14.25 -9.36 -4.55
CA TYR A 215 15.45 -8.58 -4.24
C TYR A 215 16.63 -8.97 -5.14
N ARG A 216 16.94 -10.27 -5.25
CA ARG A 216 18.03 -10.77 -6.11
C ARG A 216 17.83 -10.37 -7.57
N ALA A 217 16.61 -10.54 -8.10
CA ALA A 217 16.29 -10.17 -9.47
C ALA A 217 16.46 -8.66 -9.73
N LEU A 218 15.90 -7.81 -8.87
CA LEU A 218 16.05 -6.36 -8.97
C LEU A 218 17.52 -5.93 -8.85
N LYS A 219 18.26 -6.53 -7.93
CA LYS A 219 19.69 -6.23 -7.73
C LYS A 219 20.52 -6.60 -8.97
N ASN A 220 20.23 -7.75 -9.59
CA ASN A 220 20.90 -8.20 -10.81
C ASN A 220 20.61 -7.30 -12.02
N LEU A 221 19.44 -6.65 -12.05
CA LEU A 221 19.07 -5.66 -13.06
C LEU A 221 19.69 -4.27 -12.81
N GLY A 222 20.41 -4.08 -11.71
CA GLY A 222 20.98 -2.79 -11.32
C GLY A 222 19.95 -1.80 -10.75
N ALA A 223 18.76 -2.27 -10.36
CA ALA A 223 17.79 -1.45 -9.67
C ALA A 223 18.33 -1.00 -8.31
N GLU A 224 17.94 0.20 -7.87
CA GLU A 224 18.16 0.63 -6.49
C GLU A 224 17.12 -0.08 -5.60
N VAL A 225 17.56 -1.11 -4.89
CA VAL A 225 16.71 -1.93 -4.03
C VAL A 225 17.33 -2.14 -2.65
N GLU A 226 16.53 -1.91 -1.61
CA GLU A 226 16.78 -2.31 -0.23
C GLU A 226 15.86 -3.46 0.17
N TYR A 227 16.38 -4.40 0.95
CA TYR A 227 15.60 -5.50 1.53
C TYR A 227 15.78 -5.54 3.04
N ILE A 228 14.67 -5.50 3.77
CA ILE A 228 14.61 -5.59 5.23
C ILE A 228 13.79 -6.82 5.58
N GLU A 229 14.44 -7.76 6.27
CA GLU A 229 13.82 -8.99 6.78
C GLU A 229 13.71 -8.89 8.31
N PHE A 230 12.56 -9.26 8.86
CA PHE A 230 12.27 -9.22 10.30
C PHE A 230 12.33 -10.63 10.92
N PRO A 231 13.34 -10.94 11.76
CA PRO A 231 13.47 -12.24 12.39
C PRO A 231 12.29 -12.60 13.33
N GLY A 232 11.79 -13.82 13.22
CA GLY A 232 10.65 -14.35 13.97
C GLY A 232 9.29 -13.71 13.61
N CYS A 233 9.23 -12.84 12.60
CA CYS A 233 8.00 -12.15 12.25
C CYS A 233 7.16 -13.00 11.26
N ASN A 234 5.90 -13.23 11.62
CA ASN A 234 4.94 -13.93 10.76
C ASN A 234 4.37 -12.99 9.68
N HIS A 235 3.23 -13.35 9.07
CA HIS A 235 2.63 -12.61 7.96
C HIS A 235 2.41 -11.10 8.19
N GLY A 236 2.13 -10.71 9.43
CA GLY A 236 1.89 -9.32 9.86
C GLY A 236 3.12 -8.41 9.87
N SER A 237 4.09 -8.62 8.98
CA SER A 237 5.34 -7.84 8.87
C SER A 237 5.13 -6.37 8.50
N TRP A 238 3.92 -5.97 8.09
CA TRP A 238 3.55 -4.57 7.95
C TRP A 238 3.57 -3.79 9.26
N ASN A 239 3.33 -4.44 10.41
CA ASN A 239 3.40 -3.77 11.71
C ASN A 239 4.83 -3.26 12.02
N PRO A 240 5.88 -4.09 11.99
CA PRO A 240 7.25 -3.59 12.14
C PRO A 240 7.69 -2.74 10.95
N ALA A 241 7.23 -2.99 9.71
CA ALA A 241 7.59 -2.16 8.55
C ALA A 241 7.13 -0.70 8.71
N PHE A 242 5.87 -0.45 9.10
CA PHE A 242 5.37 0.93 9.29
C PHE A 242 6.01 1.65 10.48
N ASN A 243 6.64 0.91 11.40
CA ASN A 243 7.41 1.45 12.52
C ASN A 243 8.93 1.42 12.25
N TYR A 244 9.36 0.99 11.06
CA TYR A 244 10.77 0.88 10.74
C TYR A 244 11.40 2.29 10.68
N PRO A 245 12.55 2.50 11.33
CA PRO A 245 13.22 3.80 11.31
C PRO A 245 13.42 4.32 9.89
N GLY A 246 13.00 5.55 9.64
CA GLY A 246 13.15 6.19 8.32
C GLY A 246 12.23 5.63 7.23
N PHE A 247 11.15 4.89 7.56
CA PHE A 247 10.17 4.43 6.57
C PHE A 247 9.63 5.61 5.74
N MET A 248 9.05 6.62 6.42
CA MET A 248 8.50 7.80 5.76
C MET A 248 9.61 8.65 5.11
N GLU A 249 10.73 8.84 5.81
CA GLU A 249 11.85 9.64 5.30
C GLU A 249 12.36 9.09 3.97
N TRP A 250 12.57 7.79 3.87
CA TRP A 250 13.06 7.17 2.64
C TRP A 250 12.07 7.30 1.50
N ILE A 251 10.77 7.00 1.71
CA ILE A 251 9.78 7.10 0.62
C ILE A 251 9.76 8.52 0.07
N PHE A 252 9.68 9.52 0.94
CA PHE A 252 9.54 10.92 0.56
C PHE A 252 10.84 11.58 0.07
N ALA A 253 11.99 10.93 0.26
CA ALA A 253 13.26 11.33 -0.35
C ALA A 253 13.34 10.93 -1.84
N GLN A 254 12.54 9.97 -2.31
CA GLN A 254 12.66 9.47 -3.67
C GLN A 254 12.03 10.42 -4.68
N ARG A 255 12.70 10.56 -5.83
CA ARG A 255 12.20 11.22 -7.03
C ARG A 255 12.46 10.33 -8.25
N LYS A 256 11.59 10.40 -9.25
CA LYS A 256 11.86 9.75 -10.55
C LYS A 256 13.20 10.21 -11.11
N ARG A 257 13.90 9.29 -11.76
CA ARG A 257 15.15 9.57 -12.48
C ARG A 257 14.89 10.47 -13.68
#